data_AF-K7WUF5-F1
#
_entry.id   AF-K7WUF5-F1
#
_cell.length_a   1.000
_cell.length_b   1.000
_cell.length_c   1.000
_cell.angle_alpha   90.00
_cell.angle_beta   90.00
_cell.angle_gamma   90.00
#
_symmetry.space_group_name_H-M   'P 1'
#
loop_
_entity.id
_entity.type
_entity.pdbx_description
1 polymer ?
#
loop_
_entity_poly.entity_id
_entity_poly.type
_entity_poly.pdbx_seq_one_letter_code
_entity_poly.pdbx_strand_id
1 'polypeptide(L)'
;MTTENTTGADAIDRAISRGIDFDGSPIPIVKLDLYEQVMGLESSRQRSGVSNTMRSRIVRIGAKHIPQTELDQKLVAAGFAPLKEKEIAFFYGGK
;
A
#
# COMPACT_ATOMS: atom_id res chain seq x y z
N MET A 1 25.83 6.08 20.44
CA MET A 1 24.38 6.31 20.30
C MET A 1 24.07 6.35 18.82
N THR A 2 23.59 5.25 18.24
CA THR A 2 23.20 5.19 16.83
C THR A 2 21.87 5.91 16.65
N THR A 3 21.89 7.04 15.94
CA THR A 3 20.69 7.73 15.46
C THR A 3 19.97 6.82 14.47
N GLU A 4 19.01 6.04 14.95
CA GLU A 4 18.02 5.41 14.08
C GLU A 4 17.23 6.54 13.42
N ASN A 5 17.64 6.96 12.22
CA ASN A 5 16.81 7.76 11.33
C ASN A 5 15.65 6.87 10.87
N THR A 6 14.67 6.64 11.75
CA THR A 6 13.42 5.97 11.39
C THR A 6 12.65 6.95 10.53
N THR A 7 12.81 6.84 9.22
CA THR A 7 11.93 7.55 8.31
C THR A 7 10.51 7.05 8.55
N GLY A 8 9.49 7.90 8.37
CA GLY A 8 8.09 7.50 8.62
C GLY A 8 7.65 6.26 7.82
N ALA A 9 8.37 5.90 6.74
CA ALA A 9 8.11 4.69 5.97
C ALA A 9 8.48 3.40 6.72
N ASP A 10 9.58 3.39 7.47
CA ASP A 10 10.03 2.22 8.24
C ASP A 10 9.11 1.94 9.42
N ALA A 11 8.56 2.99 10.03
CA ALA A 11 7.59 2.87 11.12
C ALA A 11 6.29 2.20 10.66
N ILE A 12 5.81 2.55 9.46
CA ILE A 12 4.62 1.93 8.85
C ILE A 12 4.89 0.47 8.50
N ASP A 13 6.04 0.15 7.89
CA ASP A 13 6.37 -1.23 7.52
C ASP A 13 6.53 -2.12 8.75
N ARG A 14 7.11 -1.58 9.83
CA ARG A 14 7.21 -2.25 11.14
C ARG A 14 5.84 -2.44 11.80
N ALA A 15 4.91 -1.49 11.65
CA ALA A 15 3.56 -1.61 12.19
C ALA A 15 2.78 -2.70 11.42
N ILE A 16 2.83 -2.65 10.08
CA ILE A 16 2.18 -3.64 9.20
C ILE A 16 2.73 -5.05 9.43
N SER A 17 4.05 -5.21 9.56
CA SER A 17 4.65 -6.53 9.83
C SER A 17 4.28 -7.09 11.20
N ARG A 18 3.88 -6.23 12.14
CA ARG A 18 3.32 -6.61 13.44
C ARG A 18 1.80 -6.82 13.39
N GLY A 19 1.17 -6.61 12.23
CA GLY A 19 -0.28 -6.68 12.05
C GLY A 19 -1.03 -5.56 12.77
N ILE A 20 -0.39 -4.42 13.01
CA ILE A 20 -0.93 -3.29 13.78
C ILE A 20 -0.95 -2.04 12.89
N ASP A 21 -2.08 -1.34 12.82
CA ASP A 21 -2.23 -0.10 12.07
C ASP A 21 -1.57 1.07 12.83
N PHE A 22 -1.44 2.23 12.18
CA PHE A 22 -0.75 3.38 12.77
C PHE A 22 -1.43 3.92 14.04
N ASP A 23 -2.73 3.67 14.21
CA ASP A 23 -3.49 4.03 15.41
C ASP A 23 -3.42 2.97 16.53
N GLY A 24 -2.69 1.87 16.32
CA GLY A 24 -2.55 0.78 17.28
C GLY A 24 -3.62 -0.31 17.18
N SER A 25 -4.59 -0.19 16.28
CA SER A 25 -5.60 -1.22 16.04
C SER A 25 -5.03 -2.43 15.27
N PRO A 26 -5.57 -3.65 15.44
CA PRO A 26 -5.16 -4.79 14.63
C PRO A 26 -5.61 -4.63 13.18
N ILE A 27 -4.72 -4.89 12.23
CA ILE A 27 -5.03 -4.88 10.80
C ILE A 27 -5.75 -6.19 10.43
N PRO A 28 -6.92 -6.13 9.77
CA PRO A 28 -7.57 -7.31 9.21
C PRO A 28 -6.65 -8.10 8.28
N ILE A 29 -6.62 -9.43 8.42
CA ILE A 29 -5.73 -10.33 7.64
C ILE A 29 -5.86 -10.10 6.13
N VAL A 30 -7.09 -9.96 5.63
CA VAL A 30 -7.36 -9.71 4.20
C VAL A 30 -6.67 -8.45 3.65
N LYS A 31 -6.42 -7.44 4.50
CA LYS A 31 -5.69 -6.23 4.13
C LYS A 31 -4.18 -6.45 4.10
N LEU A 32 -3.66 -7.25 5.04
CA LEU A 32 -2.25 -7.65 5.08
C LEU A 32 -1.91 -8.49 3.84
N ASP A 33 -2.73 -9.49 3.52
CA ASP A 33 -2.52 -10.36 2.36
C ASP A 33 -2.48 -9.55 1.05
N LEU A 34 -3.41 -8.61 0.87
CA LEU A 34 -3.42 -7.75 -0.31
C LEU A 34 -2.17 -6.85 -0.34
N TYR A 35 -1.77 -6.31 0.81
CA TYR A 35 -0.56 -5.49 0.91
C TYR A 35 0.69 -6.27 0.52
N GLU A 36 0.88 -7.47 1.07
CA GLU A 36 2.03 -8.33 0.77
C GLU A 36 2.08 -8.73 -0.70
N GLN A 37 0.94 -9.14 -1.27
CA GLN A 37 0.83 -9.47 -2.69
C GLN A 37 1.26 -8.31 -3.58
N VAL A 38 0.74 -7.11 -3.33
CA VAL A 38 1.01 -5.94 -4.17
C VAL A 38 2.45 -5.43 -3.98
N MET A 39 2.97 -5.46 -2.75
CA MET A 39 4.37 -5.09 -2.49
C MET A 39 5.37 -6.10 -3.07
N GLY A 40 5.00 -7.40 -3.11
CA GLY A 40 5.82 -8.46 -3.68
C GLY A 40 6.11 -8.27 -5.17
N LEU A 41 5.27 -7.52 -5.90
CA LEU A 41 5.45 -7.21 -7.32
C LEU A 41 6.71 -6.37 -7.61
N GLU A 42 7.26 -5.66 -6.62
CA GLU A 42 8.46 -4.82 -6.76
C GLU A 42 9.60 -5.21 -5.78
N SER A 43 9.70 -6.49 -5.37
CA SER A 43 10.48 -7.00 -4.21
C SER A 43 11.98 -6.66 -4.07
N SER A 44 12.54 -5.83 -4.96
CA SER A 44 13.96 -5.46 -4.96
C SER A 44 14.26 -3.95 -4.85
N ARG A 45 13.28 -3.09 -4.53
CA ARG A 45 13.55 -1.65 -4.37
C ARG A 45 13.57 -1.19 -2.91
N GLN A 46 14.67 -0.55 -2.52
CA GLN A 46 14.76 0.23 -1.29
C GLN A 46 13.73 1.37 -1.36
N ARG A 47 12.81 1.38 -0.39
CA ARG A 47 11.63 2.24 -0.41
C ARG A 47 12.02 3.62 0.11
N SER A 48 11.92 4.65 -0.73
CA SER A 48 12.20 6.02 -0.30
C SER A 48 11.14 6.50 0.69
N GLY A 49 11.61 7.08 1.79
CA GLY A 49 10.79 7.48 2.92
C GLY A 49 9.91 8.68 2.60
N VAL A 50 8.61 8.44 2.39
CA VAL A 50 7.52 9.38 2.70
C VAL A 50 6.27 8.57 3.06
N SER A 51 5.60 8.97 4.15
CA SER A 51 4.36 8.39 4.68
C SER A 51 3.24 8.34 3.63
N ASN A 52 3.15 7.20 2.94
CA ASN A 52 1.99 6.82 2.14
C ASN A 52 1.23 5.77 2.94
N THR A 53 -0.04 6.02 3.25
CA THR A 53 -0.92 5.04 3.92
C THR A 53 -0.96 3.72 3.14
N MET A 54 -1.29 2.60 3.82
CA MET A 54 -1.33 1.26 3.22
C MET A 54 -2.08 1.24 1.87
N ARG A 55 -3.28 1.84 1.81
CA ARG A 55 -4.07 1.95 0.58
C ARG A 55 -3.33 2.71 -0.52
N SER A 56 -2.72 3.87 -0.21
CA SER A 56 -2.00 4.66 -1.20
C SER A 56 -0.81 3.90 -1.81
N ARG A 57 -0.15 3.05 -1.01
CA ARG A 57 0.92 2.18 -1.50
C ARG A 57 0.40 1.10 -2.45
N ILE A 58 -0.70 0.44 -2.06
CA ILE A 58 -1.39 -0.56 -2.90
C ILE A 58 -1.78 0.07 -4.24
N VAL A 59 -2.40 1.24 -4.23
CA VAL A 59 -2.83 1.93 -5.47
C VAL A 59 -1.62 2.28 -6.35
N ARG A 60 -0.58 2.90 -5.78
CA ARG A 60 0.60 3.36 -6.54
C ARG A 60 1.37 2.21 -7.21
N ILE A 61 1.51 1.07 -6.55
CA ILE A 61 2.25 -0.08 -7.09
C ILE A 61 1.32 -0.95 -7.93
N GLY A 62 0.13 -1.26 -7.41
CA GLY A 62 -0.88 -2.07 -8.10
C GLY A 62 -1.21 -1.52 -9.48
N ALA A 63 -1.36 -0.20 -9.64
CA ALA A 63 -1.72 0.38 -10.93
C ALA A 63 -0.65 0.26 -12.03
N LYS A 64 0.58 -0.10 -11.68
CA LYS A 64 1.63 -0.42 -12.66
C LYS A 64 1.48 -1.81 -13.26
N HIS A 65 0.86 -2.73 -12.53
CA HIS A 65 0.89 -4.17 -12.83
C HIS A 65 -0.50 -4.80 -13.01
N ILE A 66 -1.53 -4.20 -12.43
CA ILE A 66 -2.88 -4.76 -12.35
C ILE A 66 -3.81 -3.86 -13.19
N PRO A 67 -4.71 -4.43 -14.02
CA PRO A 67 -5.74 -3.67 -14.71
C PRO A 67 -6.64 -2.91 -13.74
N GLN A 68 -7.15 -1.74 -14.16
CA GLN A 68 -7.97 -0.86 -13.30
C GLN A 68 -9.13 -1.61 -12.62
N THR A 69 -9.93 -2.35 -13.38
CA THR A 69 -11.09 -3.08 -12.85
C THR A 69 -10.69 -4.13 -11.82
N GLU A 70 -9.58 -4.84 -12.05
CA GLU A 70 -9.10 -5.86 -11.14
C GLU A 70 -8.52 -5.25 -9.85
N LEU A 71 -7.77 -4.13 -9.96
CA LEU A 71 -7.26 -3.42 -8.80
C LEU A 71 -8.40 -2.87 -7.93
N ASP A 72 -9.44 -2.34 -8.56
CA ASP A 72 -10.63 -1.82 -7.87
C ASP A 72 -11.36 -2.92 -7.10
N GLN A 73 -11.60 -4.07 -7.73
CA GLN A 73 -12.21 -5.24 -7.09
C GLN A 73 -11.38 -5.72 -5.89
N LYS A 74 -10.05 -5.80 -6.02
CA LYS A 74 -9.15 -6.18 -4.92
C LYS A 74 -9.24 -5.21 -3.74
N LEU A 75 -9.31 -3.90 -4.00
CA LEU A 75 -9.46 -2.89 -2.94
C LEU A 75 -10.77 -3.07 -2.17
N VAL A 76 -11.89 -3.21 -2.88
CA VAL A 76 -13.21 -3.40 -2.26
C VAL A 76 -13.27 -4.71 -1.48
N ALA A 77 -12.74 -5.80 -2.05
CA ALA A 77 -12.69 -7.11 -1.38
C ALA A 77 -11.88 -7.09 -0.08
N ALA A 78 -10.81 -6.27 -0.02
CA ALA A 78 -10.02 -6.06 1.18
C ALA A 78 -10.62 -5.01 2.15
N GLY A 79 -11.80 -4.47 1.86
CA GLY A 79 -12.46 -3.47 2.70
C GLY A 79 -11.79 -2.09 2.65
N PHE A 80 -11.11 -1.76 1.56
CA PHE A 80 -10.68 -0.41 1.23
C PHE A 80 -11.71 0.31 0.36
N ALA A 81 -11.68 1.64 0.39
CA ALA A 81 -12.41 2.42 -0.61
C ALA A 81 -11.86 2.10 -2.03
N PRO A 82 -12.75 1.99 -3.05
CA PRO A 82 -12.37 1.78 -4.44
C PRO A 82 -11.46 2.92 -4.95
N LEU A 83 -10.91 2.75 -6.15
CA LEU A 83 -10.11 3.78 -6.82
C LEU A 83 -10.93 5.07 -6.98
N LYS A 84 -10.31 6.20 -6.63
CA LYS A 84 -10.91 7.53 -6.84
C LYS A 84 -10.74 7.93 -8.29
N GLU A 85 -11.65 8.74 -8.82
CA GLU A 85 -11.56 9.28 -10.19
C GLU A 85 -10.19 9.92 -10.49
N LYS A 86 -9.66 10.71 -9.54
CA LYS A 86 -8.31 11.30 -9.68
C LYS A 86 -7.18 10.27 -9.74
N GLU A 87 -7.32 9.14 -9.05
CA GLU A 87 -6.34 8.05 -9.09
C GLU A 87 -6.44 7.31 -10.42
N ILE A 88 -7.66 7.10 -10.92
CA ILE A 88 -7.91 6.51 -12.24
C ILE A 88 -7.30 7.40 -13.33
N ALA A 89 -7.64 8.69 -13.34
CA ALA A 89 -7.11 9.64 -14.32
C ALA A 89 -5.58 9.71 -14.30
N PHE A 90 -4.98 9.71 -13.10
CA PHE A 90 -3.52 9.79 -12.95
C PHE A 90 -2.79 8.51 -13.39
N PHE A 91 -3.26 7.33 -12.98
CA PHE A 91 -2.54 6.07 -13.22
C PHE A 91 -2.95 5.32 -14.49
N TYR A 92 -4.17 5.54 -14.99
CA TYR A 92 -4.73 4.83 -16.15
C TYR A 92 -5.20 5.75 -17.29
N GLY A 93 -5.39 7.05 -17.04
CA GLY A 93 -5.95 7.98 -18.03
C GLY A 93 -5.04 8.38 -19.19
N GLY A 94 -3.77 7.97 -19.19
CA GLY A 94 -2.78 8.31 -20.22
C GLY A 94 -2.15 7.10 -20.92
N LYS A 95 -2.79 5.93 -20.87
CA LYS A 95 -2.36 4.73 -21.61
C LYS A 95 -3.16 4.55 -22.89
#